data_AF-A0A4U0UQC6-F1
#
_entry.id   AF-A0A4U0UQC6-F1
#
_cell.length_a   1.000
_cell.length_b   1.000
_cell.length_c   1.000
_cell.angle_alpha   90.00
_cell.angle_beta   90.00
_cell.angle_gamma   90.00
#
_symmetry.space_group_name_H-M   'P 1'
#
loop_
_entity.id
_entity.type
_entity.pdbx_description
1 polymer ?
#
loop_
_entity_poly.entity_id
_entity_poly.type
_entity_poly.pdbx_seq_one_letter_code
_entity_poly.pdbx_strand_id
1 'polypeptide(L)'
;MPQLPGFSSGYLIGSGYALQTIDPVTAYRSSSETALNNRSAPIVYKNTLAAKILFNGTTATGVSALTQGTYGTPSVNFTLTARKEVILSAGAFQSPQLLMVSGIGNCTELAEFNISCKVPLPGVGKGLWVSTPTSLAFDGYLRPPLIRPPVPQDHPVVGTIHAVYVNTASAGVNNAMLANELIQTYLHTASGPDSIFGPDYYGFEKLPEPYRSSLSNETLAQLATFPSDWPEIEWLPNGAYNGYEHNKQTADPKDGKNYGTLLELVLQAFKRSRAVWQVLVDLGVADPVEALPGPSVQTDEQIMQYIGEAMITGTRLEISTASGAAIVLESVYHASGTNKMGCKNDTMAVVDSNAFVFGTKNLRVVDASAFPFLPPGHPQSTIYAFAEKIADQIVRGVLTG
;
A
#
# COMPACT_ATOMS: atom_id res chain seq x y z
N MET A 1 7.17 20.71 12.77
CA MET A 1 5.73 20.54 12.48
C MET A 1 4.93 20.76 13.76
N PRO A 2 3.73 21.37 13.69
CA PRO A 2 2.83 21.47 14.84
C PRO A 2 2.33 20.09 15.24
N GLN A 3 2.12 19.88 16.54
CA GLN A 3 1.48 18.66 17.04
C GLN A 3 -0.03 18.75 16.82
N LEU A 4 -0.59 17.71 16.21
CA LEU A 4 -2.02 17.55 15.98
C LEU A 4 -2.68 16.90 17.21
N PRO A 5 -3.96 17.21 17.49
CA PRO A 5 -4.75 16.45 18.46
C PRO A 5 -4.87 14.96 18.10
N GLY A 6 -4.64 14.62 16.83
CA GLY A 6 -4.64 13.27 16.25
C GLY A 6 -5.00 13.31 14.77
N PHE A 7 -4.71 12.24 14.03
CA PHE A 7 -4.98 12.18 12.58
C PHE A 7 -6.47 12.10 12.20
N SER A 8 -7.36 11.96 13.18
CA SER A 8 -8.82 12.09 12.98
C SER A 8 -9.36 13.49 13.28
N SER A 9 -8.49 14.46 13.56
CA SER A 9 -8.90 15.84 13.91
C SER A 9 -9.42 16.67 12.73
N GLY A 10 -9.28 16.18 11.50
CA GLY A 10 -9.62 16.94 10.28
C GLY A 10 -8.51 17.87 9.80
N TYR A 11 -7.35 17.89 10.47
CA TYR A 11 -6.15 18.59 10.03
C TYR A 11 -5.12 17.60 9.50
N LEU A 12 -4.61 17.84 8.29
CA LEU A 12 -3.65 16.95 7.66
C LEU A 12 -2.21 17.33 8.01
N ILE A 13 -1.84 18.61 7.89
CA ILE A 13 -0.47 19.09 8.11
C ILE A 13 -0.14 19.19 9.61
N GLY A 14 0.86 18.44 10.04
CA GLY A 14 1.30 18.35 11.43
C GLY A 14 1.76 16.93 11.77
N SER A 15 1.97 16.64 13.04
CA SER A 15 2.36 15.30 13.49
C SER A 15 1.61 14.87 14.74
N GLY A 16 1.43 13.57 14.94
CA GLY A 16 0.68 13.05 16.08
C GLY A 16 0.72 11.52 16.16
N TYR A 17 0.06 10.97 17.17
CA TYR A 17 -0.10 9.52 17.26
C TYR A 17 -1.14 9.04 16.24
N ALA A 18 -0.81 7.96 15.56
CA ALA A 18 -1.66 7.30 14.59
C ALA A 18 -2.63 6.35 15.27
N LEU A 19 -3.85 6.28 14.75
CA LEU A 19 -4.76 5.20 15.12
C LEU A 19 -4.28 3.91 14.44
N GLN A 20 -4.29 2.83 15.20
CA GLN A 20 -3.87 1.51 14.71
C GLN A 20 -5.08 0.61 14.54
N THR A 21 -5.01 -0.32 13.58
CA THR A 21 -6.01 -1.38 13.44
C THR A 21 -5.67 -2.55 14.35
N ILE A 22 -5.66 -2.24 15.65
CA ILE A 22 -5.36 -3.12 16.76
C ILE A 22 -6.42 -2.85 17.83
N ASP A 23 -6.99 -3.92 18.37
CA ASP A 23 -7.94 -3.82 19.47
C ASP A 23 -7.19 -3.36 20.74
N PRO A 24 -7.61 -2.25 21.38
CA PRO A 24 -6.85 -1.63 22.46
C PRO A 24 -6.88 -2.43 23.77
N VAL A 25 -7.73 -3.46 23.88
CA VAL A 25 -7.87 -4.29 25.08
C VAL A 25 -7.10 -5.58 24.94
N THR A 26 -7.13 -6.19 23.75
CA THR A 26 -6.56 -7.51 23.48
C THR A 26 -5.24 -7.45 22.71
N ALA A 27 -4.89 -6.30 22.17
CA ALA A 27 -3.75 -6.10 21.26
C ALA A 27 -3.79 -6.99 20.00
N TYR A 28 -4.95 -7.57 19.68
CA TYR A 28 -5.12 -8.33 18.45
C TYR A 28 -5.36 -7.40 17.27
N ARG A 29 -4.75 -7.75 16.13
CA ARG A 29 -4.99 -7.10 14.84
C ARG A 29 -6.50 -7.10 14.54
N SER A 30 -7.05 -5.92 14.29
CA SER A 30 -8.39 -5.76 13.75
C SER A 30 -8.34 -5.96 12.24
N SER A 31 -8.81 -7.11 11.76
CA SER A 31 -8.92 -7.41 10.32
C SER A 31 -10.38 -7.38 9.86
N SER A 32 -10.60 -7.19 8.55
CA SER A 32 -11.91 -7.33 7.94
C SER A 32 -12.47 -8.77 7.99
N GLU A 33 -11.66 -9.77 8.35
CA GLU A 33 -12.15 -11.15 8.58
C GLU A 33 -13.16 -11.20 9.72
N THR A 34 -13.10 -10.27 10.67
CA THR A 34 -14.09 -10.15 11.75
C THR A 34 -15.53 -9.99 11.23
N ALA A 35 -15.72 -9.43 10.02
CA ALA A 35 -17.03 -9.35 9.37
C ALA A 35 -17.63 -10.73 9.04
N LEU A 36 -16.80 -11.78 8.94
CA LEU A 36 -17.23 -13.16 8.69
C LEU A 36 -17.70 -13.89 9.96
N ASN A 37 -17.42 -13.35 11.15
CA ASN A 37 -17.69 -14.02 12.44
C ASN A 37 -19.08 -13.72 13.03
N ASN A 38 -19.91 -12.89 12.39
CA ASN A 38 -21.22 -12.50 12.93
C ASN A 38 -22.39 -13.37 12.40
N ARG A 39 -23.43 -13.54 13.22
CA ARG A 39 -24.43 -14.66 13.26
C ARG A 39 -25.29 -14.95 12.02
N SER A 40 -25.09 -14.25 10.90
CA SER A 40 -25.71 -14.54 9.59
C SER A 40 -24.61 -14.70 8.54
N ALA A 41 -23.75 -15.70 8.75
CA ALA A 41 -22.49 -15.81 8.04
C ALA A 41 -22.69 -16.04 6.53
N PRO A 42 -21.97 -15.29 5.66
CA PRO A 42 -21.92 -15.58 4.23
C PRO A 42 -21.31 -16.97 3.99
N ILE A 43 -21.65 -17.58 2.85
CA ILE A 43 -20.96 -18.80 2.41
C ILE A 43 -19.58 -18.40 1.91
N VAL A 44 -18.53 -18.91 2.54
CA VAL A 44 -17.12 -18.59 2.21
C VAL A 44 -16.47 -19.77 1.51
N TYR A 45 -15.94 -19.54 0.31
CA TYR A 45 -15.12 -20.49 -0.43
C TYR A 45 -13.64 -20.13 -0.29
N LYS A 46 -12.95 -20.75 0.67
CA LYS A 46 -11.51 -20.56 0.87
C LYS A 46 -10.70 -21.25 -0.24
N ASN A 47 -9.46 -20.81 -0.46
CA ASN A 47 -8.54 -21.38 -1.45
C ASN A 47 -9.15 -21.53 -2.87
N THR A 48 -10.01 -20.56 -3.22
CA THR A 48 -10.80 -20.60 -4.45
C THR A 48 -10.55 -19.33 -5.24
N LEU A 49 -10.07 -19.49 -6.48
CA LEU A 49 -9.83 -18.41 -7.41
C LEU A 49 -11.09 -18.14 -8.24
N ALA A 50 -11.59 -16.90 -8.20
CA ALA A 50 -12.56 -16.42 -9.17
C ALA A 50 -11.85 -16.25 -10.52
N ALA A 51 -12.20 -17.10 -11.50
CA ALA A 51 -11.49 -17.16 -12.78
C ALA A 51 -12.12 -16.25 -13.85
N LYS A 52 -13.44 -16.08 -13.83
CA LYS A 52 -14.18 -15.29 -14.84
C LYS A 52 -15.59 -14.95 -14.38
N ILE A 53 -16.05 -13.74 -14.70
CA ILE A 53 -17.45 -13.32 -14.53
C ILE A 53 -18.28 -13.85 -15.71
N LEU A 54 -19.44 -14.40 -15.40
CA LEU A 54 -20.38 -14.95 -16.37
C LEU A 54 -21.47 -13.91 -16.69
N PHE A 55 -21.86 -13.84 -17.95
CA PHE A 55 -22.80 -12.84 -18.44
C PHE A 55 -23.93 -13.45 -19.29
N ASN A 56 -25.12 -12.86 -19.17
CA ASN A 56 -26.19 -12.93 -20.18
C ASN A 56 -26.34 -11.54 -20.83
N GLY A 57 -25.94 -11.42 -22.10
CA GLY A 57 -25.73 -10.11 -22.71
C GLY A 57 -24.65 -9.33 -21.96
N THR A 58 -25.02 -8.18 -21.39
CA THR A 58 -24.15 -7.37 -20.51
C THR A 58 -24.52 -7.46 -19.02
N THR A 59 -25.46 -8.35 -18.66
CA THR A 59 -25.87 -8.57 -17.27
C THR A 59 -25.00 -9.64 -16.63
N ALA A 60 -24.31 -9.31 -15.53
CA ALA A 60 -23.54 -10.29 -14.78
C ALA A 60 -24.48 -11.27 -14.06
N THR A 61 -24.26 -12.57 -14.24
CA THR A 61 -25.12 -13.66 -13.74
C THR A 61 -24.41 -14.62 -12.80
N GLY A 62 -23.11 -14.44 -12.58
CA GLY A 62 -22.32 -15.34 -11.74
C GLY A 62 -20.83 -15.27 -12.00
N VAL A 63 -20.11 -16.24 -11.45
CA VAL A 63 -18.66 -16.37 -11.54
C VAL A 63 -18.30 -17.84 -11.71
N SER A 64 -17.39 -18.14 -12.63
CA SER A 64 -16.69 -19.43 -12.67
C SER A 64 -15.51 -19.39 -11.72
N ALA A 65 -15.40 -20.40 -10.86
CA ALA A 65 -14.39 -20.49 -9.82
C ALA A 65 -13.61 -21.80 -9.91
N LEU A 66 -12.37 -21.77 -9.41
CA LEU A 66 -11.43 -22.88 -9.37
C LEU A 66 -10.90 -23.02 -7.94
N THR A 67 -11.10 -24.18 -7.32
CA THR A 67 -10.40 -24.55 -6.08
C THR A 67 -9.24 -25.46 -6.43
N GLN A 68 -8.03 -25.08 -6.01
CA GLN A 68 -6.86 -25.94 -6.20
C GLN A 68 -6.97 -27.15 -5.26
N GLY A 69 -6.75 -28.34 -5.80
CA GLY A 69 -6.69 -29.55 -4.98
C GLY A 69 -5.48 -29.55 -4.05
N THR A 70 -5.61 -30.13 -2.86
CA THR A 70 -4.52 -30.32 -1.90
C THR A 70 -4.35 -31.81 -1.58
N TYR A 71 -3.13 -32.26 -1.29
CA TYR A 71 -2.83 -33.64 -0.87
C TYR A 71 -3.34 -34.74 -1.83
N GLY A 72 -3.12 -34.56 -3.14
CA GLY A 72 -3.51 -35.55 -4.16
C GLY A 72 -4.98 -35.49 -4.59
N THR A 73 -5.77 -34.54 -4.06
CA THR A 73 -7.10 -34.26 -4.61
C THR A 73 -6.99 -33.46 -5.91
N PRO A 74 -7.83 -33.72 -6.93
CA PRO A 74 -7.85 -32.93 -8.16
C PRO A 74 -8.47 -31.55 -7.91
N SER A 75 -8.08 -30.58 -8.72
CA SER A 75 -8.72 -29.27 -8.72
C SER A 75 -10.19 -29.36 -9.14
N VAL A 76 -11.03 -28.51 -8.54
CA VAL A 76 -12.47 -28.49 -8.80
C VAL A 76 -12.84 -27.17 -9.46
N ASN A 77 -13.47 -27.25 -10.63
CA ASN A 77 -14.07 -26.12 -11.32
C ASN A 77 -15.57 -26.12 -11.07
N PHE A 78 -16.13 -24.98 -10.68
CA PHE A 78 -17.57 -24.84 -10.46
C PHE A 78 -18.05 -23.44 -10.81
N THR A 79 -19.37 -23.29 -10.91
CA THR A 79 -20.02 -22.01 -11.20
C THR A 79 -20.89 -21.59 -10.02
N LEU A 80 -20.73 -20.35 -9.60
CA LEU A 80 -21.62 -19.69 -8.64
C LEU A 80 -22.53 -18.75 -9.43
N THR A 81 -23.84 -18.88 -9.27
CA THR A 81 -24.82 -18.00 -9.91
C THR A 81 -25.24 -16.88 -8.96
N ALA A 82 -25.37 -15.67 -9.49
CA ALA A 82 -25.81 -14.49 -8.76
C ALA A 82 -27.22 -14.10 -9.23
N ARG A 83 -28.16 -14.03 -8.27
CA ARG A 83 -29.55 -13.59 -8.56
C ARG A 83 -29.72 -12.07 -8.60
N LYS A 84 -28.82 -11.35 -7.93
CA LYS A 84 -28.92 -9.89 -7.77
C LYS A 84 -27.71 -9.22 -8.38
N GLU A 85 -26.55 -9.30 -7.74
CA GLU A 85 -25.35 -8.57 -8.15
C GLU A 85 -24.10 -9.44 -7.98
N VAL A 86 -23.09 -9.16 -8.79
CA VAL A 86 -21.70 -9.61 -8.63
C VAL A 86 -20.87 -8.40 -8.19
N ILE A 87 -20.11 -8.55 -7.11
CA ILE A 87 -19.24 -7.49 -6.58
C ILE A 87 -17.80 -7.97 -6.67
N LEU A 88 -16.95 -7.18 -7.33
CA LEU A 88 -15.50 -7.40 -7.41
C LEU A 88 -14.79 -6.65 -6.29
N SER A 89 -14.03 -7.38 -5.47
CA SER A 89 -13.19 -6.83 -4.40
C SER A 89 -11.83 -7.54 -4.36
N ALA A 90 -11.23 -7.76 -5.54
CA ALA A 90 -9.96 -8.48 -5.70
C ALA A 90 -8.73 -7.55 -5.68
N GLY A 91 -8.94 -6.25 -5.43
CA GLY A 91 -7.87 -5.26 -5.29
C GLY A 91 -7.34 -4.74 -6.63
N ALA A 92 -6.42 -3.77 -6.55
CA ALA A 92 -5.91 -3.03 -7.70
C ALA A 92 -5.24 -3.87 -8.79
N PHE A 93 -4.75 -5.05 -8.48
CA PHE A 93 -4.12 -5.90 -9.50
C PHE A 93 -5.09 -6.91 -10.11
N GLN A 94 -5.91 -7.56 -9.30
CA GLN A 94 -6.71 -8.69 -9.78
C GLN A 94 -8.11 -8.28 -10.27
N SER A 95 -8.72 -7.23 -9.70
CA SER A 95 -10.01 -6.73 -10.19
C SER A 95 -10.00 -6.34 -11.67
N PRO A 96 -9.02 -5.54 -12.19
CA PRO A 96 -8.97 -5.25 -13.63
C PRO A 96 -8.69 -6.50 -14.47
N GLN A 97 -7.88 -7.44 -13.97
CA GLN A 97 -7.64 -8.71 -14.68
C GLN A 97 -8.92 -9.54 -14.80
N LEU A 98 -9.71 -9.61 -13.73
CA LEU A 98 -10.98 -10.34 -13.72
C LEU A 98 -12.00 -9.70 -14.67
N LEU A 99 -12.03 -8.37 -14.80
CA LEU A 99 -12.80 -7.69 -15.83
C LEU A 99 -12.32 -8.05 -17.25
N MET A 100 -11.00 -7.99 -17.49
CA MET A 100 -10.40 -8.25 -18.80
C MET A 100 -10.65 -9.68 -19.28
N VAL A 101 -10.36 -10.72 -18.46
CA VAL A 101 -10.65 -12.12 -18.84
C VAL A 101 -12.14 -12.40 -19.03
N SER A 102 -12.99 -11.54 -18.50
CA SER A 102 -14.44 -11.56 -18.67
C SER A 102 -14.93 -10.80 -19.91
N GLY A 103 -14.03 -10.18 -20.68
CA GLY A 103 -14.33 -9.46 -21.92
C GLY A 103 -14.63 -7.96 -21.72
N ILE A 104 -14.25 -7.37 -20.59
CA ILE A 104 -14.45 -5.95 -20.31
C ILE A 104 -13.07 -5.27 -20.26
N GLY A 105 -12.80 -4.36 -21.19
CA GLY A 105 -11.50 -3.70 -21.29
C GLY A 105 -11.24 -3.05 -22.65
N ASN A 106 -9.97 -2.77 -22.95
CA ASN A 106 -9.56 -2.32 -24.28
C ASN A 106 -9.68 -3.47 -25.29
N CYS A 107 -10.61 -3.38 -26.24
CA CYS A 107 -10.88 -4.47 -27.18
C CYS A 107 -9.67 -4.92 -28.00
N THR A 108 -8.77 -4.00 -28.36
CA THR A 108 -7.55 -4.33 -29.12
C THR A 108 -6.61 -5.16 -28.25
N GLU A 109 -6.40 -4.76 -27.00
CA GLU A 109 -5.57 -5.51 -26.04
C GLU A 109 -6.19 -6.89 -25.73
N LEU A 110 -7.51 -6.96 -25.54
CA LEU A 110 -8.22 -8.23 -25.30
C LEU A 110 -8.06 -9.21 -26.47
N ALA A 111 -8.06 -8.70 -27.71
CA ALA A 111 -7.90 -9.52 -28.91
C ALA A 111 -6.51 -10.18 -28.99
N GLU A 112 -5.45 -9.53 -28.47
CA GLU A 112 -4.10 -10.11 -28.40
C GLU A 112 -4.07 -11.41 -27.57
N PHE A 113 -5.01 -11.57 -26.64
CA PHE A 113 -5.13 -12.74 -25.76
C PHE A 113 -6.29 -13.66 -26.14
N ASN A 114 -6.85 -13.51 -27.35
CA ASN A 114 -8.01 -14.27 -27.83
C ASN A 114 -9.24 -14.13 -26.92
N ILE A 115 -9.40 -12.97 -26.28
CA ILE A 115 -10.58 -12.65 -25.46
C ILE A 115 -11.54 -11.82 -26.30
N SER A 116 -12.77 -12.33 -26.45
CA SER A 116 -13.85 -11.58 -27.12
C SER A 116 -14.21 -10.34 -26.30
N CYS A 117 -14.14 -9.16 -26.92
CA CYS A 117 -14.55 -7.91 -26.30
C CYS A 117 -16.08 -7.85 -26.19
N LYS A 118 -16.59 -7.80 -24.95
CA LYS A 118 -18.01 -7.64 -24.62
C LYS A 118 -18.37 -6.20 -24.36
N VAL A 119 -17.57 -5.50 -23.57
CA VAL A 119 -17.77 -4.10 -23.23
C VAL A 119 -16.45 -3.34 -23.42
N PRO A 120 -16.39 -2.36 -24.34
CA PRO A 120 -15.20 -1.55 -24.55
C PRO A 120 -15.05 -0.57 -23.37
N LEU A 121 -14.09 -0.82 -22.48
CA LEU A 121 -13.69 0.08 -21.40
C LEU A 121 -12.16 0.21 -21.39
N PRO A 122 -11.57 1.13 -22.17
CA PRO A 122 -10.11 1.22 -22.31
C PRO A 122 -9.39 1.63 -21.03
N GLY A 123 -10.10 2.16 -20.03
CA GLY A 123 -9.56 2.49 -18.71
C GLY A 123 -9.26 1.30 -17.80
N VAL A 124 -9.81 0.11 -18.07
CA VAL A 124 -9.58 -1.09 -17.24
C VAL A 124 -8.09 -1.43 -17.23
N GLY A 125 -7.53 -1.54 -16.03
CA GLY A 125 -6.11 -1.83 -15.80
C GLY A 125 -5.17 -0.63 -16.02
N LYS A 126 -5.70 0.58 -16.25
CA LYS A 126 -4.90 1.81 -16.47
C LYS A 126 -4.97 2.73 -15.25
N GLY A 127 -4.06 3.70 -15.18
CA GLY A 127 -4.05 4.68 -14.08
C GLY A 127 -3.69 4.07 -12.73
N LEU A 128 -2.73 3.13 -12.73
CA LEU A 128 -2.20 2.55 -11.49
C LEU A 128 -1.51 3.65 -10.67
N TRP A 129 -2.03 3.86 -9.46
CA TRP A 129 -1.35 4.60 -8.41
C TRP A 129 -0.69 3.60 -7.49
N VAL A 130 0.57 3.84 -7.13
CA VAL A 130 1.31 3.04 -6.16
C VAL A 130 2.18 3.98 -5.32
N SER A 131 2.80 3.42 -4.31
CA SER A 131 3.80 4.06 -3.49
C SER A 131 5.11 3.30 -3.75
N THR A 132 6.03 3.90 -4.49
CA THR A 132 7.26 3.34 -5.11
C THR A 132 7.07 2.45 -6.33
N PRO A 133 8.02 2.48 -7.28
CA PRO A 133 8.02 1.59 -8.41
C PRO A 133 8.27 0.15 -7.96
N THR A 134 7.20 -0.63 -7.79
CA THR A 134 7.29 -2.08 -7.82
C THR A 134 7.83 -2.51 -9.18
N SER A 135 9.04 -3.06 -9.23
CA SER A 135 9.38 -3.95 -10.33
C SER A 135 8.51 -5.20 -10.14
N LEU A 136 7.55 -5.40 -11.03
CA LEU A 136 6.70 -6.59 -11.10
C LEU A 136 7.55 -7.80 -11.56
N ALA A 137 8.48 -8.25 -10.74
CA ALA A 137 9.06 -9.58 -10.85
C ALA A 137 8.21 -10.51 -9.98
N PHE A 138 7.11 -11.00 -10.55
CA PHE A 138 6.41 -12.16 -9.97
C PHE A 138 7.38 -13.33 -9.98
N ASP A 139 7.67 -13.85 -8.79
CA ASP A 139 8.43 -15.08 -8.59
C ASP A 139 7.77 -16.24 -9.35
N GLY A 140 8.40 -16.66 -10.45
CA GLY A 140 8.49 -18.04 -10.96
C GLY A 140 7.24 -18.87 -11.29
N TYR A 141 6.01 -18.50 -10.90
CA TYR A 141 4.88 -19.44 -10.91
C TYR A 141 3.57 -18.97 -11.53
N LEU A 142 3.48 -17.75 -12.05
CA LEU A 142 2.28 -17.29 -12.75
C LEU A 142 2.65 -16.68 -14.12
N ARG A 143 1.92 -17.12 -15.14
CA ARG A 143 2.05 -16.76 -16.57
C ARG A 143 2.17 -15.24 -16.77
N PRO A 144 2.78 -14.77 -17.88
CA PRO A 144 3.01 -13.35 -18.13
C PRO A 144 1.72 -12.53 -17.94
N PRO A 145 1.75 -11.41 -17.18
CA PRO A 145 0.56 -10.62 -16.90
C PRO A 145 0.01 -9.96 -18.17
N LEU A 146 -1.32 -9.88 -18.27
CA LEU A 146 -2.06 -9.17 -19.32
C LEU A 146 -1.86 -7.64 -19.28
N ILE A 147 -1.23 -7.12 -18.22
CA ILE A 147 -1.07 -5.68 -17.98
C ILE A 147 0.38 -5.30 -18.27
N ARG A 148 0.59 -4.45 -19.28
CA ARG A 148 1.81 -3.61 -19.33
C ARG A 148 1.56 -2.45 -18.35
N PRO A 149 2.26 -2.38 -17.20
CA PRO A 149 2.01 -1.33 -16.23
C PRO A 149 2.36 0.04 -16.85
N PRO A 150 1.48 1.05 -16.77
CA PRO A 150 1.85 2.43 -17.05
C PRO A 150 2.89 2.93 -16.03
N VAL A 151 3.60 4.03 -16.36
CA VAL A 151 4.45 4.75 -15.39
C VAL A 151 3.59 5.06 -14.16
N PRO A 152 3.91 4.53 -12.98
CA PRO A 152 3.06 4.72 -11.83
C PRO A 152 3.08 6.20 -11.40
N GLN A 153 1.93 6.75 -11.02
CA GLN A 153 1.92 7.96 -10.20
C GLN A 153 2.24 7.54 -8.77
N ASP A 154 3.47 7.85 -8.34
CA ASP A 154 4.10 7.21 -7.18
C ASP A 154 4.25 8.11 -5.95
N HIS A 155 4.05 7.52 -4.76
CA HIS A 155 4.67 7.98 -3.51
C HIS A 155 5.95 7.17 -3.22
N PRO A 156 7.14 7.53 -3.75
CA PRO A 156 8.34 6.77 -3.42
C PRO A 156 8.73 6.95 -1.95
N VAL A 157 9.05 5.86 -1.27
CA VAL A 157 9.40 5.76 0.15
C VAL A 157 10.88 5.43 0.28
N VAL A 158 11.72 6.46 0.47
CA VAL A 158 13.16 6.39 0.71
C VAL A 158 13.42 6.54 2.20
N GLY A 159 14.26 5.67 2.77
CA GLY A 159 14.59 5.72 4.19
C GLY A 159 16.02 6.13 4.54
N THR A 160 16.20 6.85 5.65
CA THR A 160 17.49 7.00 6.34
C THR A 160 17.45 6.28 7.69
N ILE A 161 18.57 5.69 8.09
CA ILE A 161 18.67 4.87 9.31
C ILE A 161 19.81 5.35 10.20
N HIS A 162 19.54 5.48 11.49
CA HIS A 162 20.54 5.75 12.52
C HIS A 162 20.48 4.69 13.62
N ALA A 163 21.65 4.39 14.19
CA ALA A 163 21.68 3.76 15.49
C ALA A 163 21.12 4.76 16.53
N VAL A 164 20.33 4.26 17.47
CA VAL A 164 19.71 5.06 18.52
C VAL A 164 20.04 4.49 19.89
N TYR A 165 19.97 5.33 20.91
CA TYR A 165 20.28 4.95 22.30
C TYR A 165 19.04 4.57 23.12
N VAL A 166 17.88 4.48 22.48
CA VAL A 166 16.63 4.02 23.08
C VAL A 166 16.31 2.60 22.65
N ASN A 167 15.57 1.86 23.47
CA ASN A 167 15.13 0.52 23.09
C ASN A 167 14.16 0.59 21.91
N THR A 168 14.41 -0.26 20.92
CA THR A 168 13.64 -0.39 19.68
C THR A 168 13.29 -1.87 19.48
N ALA A 169 12.56 -2.21 18.42
CA ALA A 169 12.32 -3.62 18.07
C ALA A 169 13.64 -4.42 17.96
N SER A 170 14.74 -3.76 17.57
CA SER A 170 16.08 -4.34 17.49
C SER A 170 16.60 -4.90 18.82
N ALA A 171 16.12 -4.39 19.97
CA ALA A 171 16.54 -4.89 21.29
C ALA A 171 16.13 -6.35 21.51
N GLY A 172 14.91 -6.72 21.09
CA GLY A 172 14.42 -8.09 21.18
C GLY A 172 15.19 -9.04 20.25
N VAL A 173 15.59 -8.58 19.08
CA VAL A 173 16.37 -9.38 18.12
C VAL A 173 17.78 -9.68 18.64
N ASN A 174 18.39 -8.71 19.33
CA ASN A 174 19.74 -8.82 19.87
C ASN A 174 19.83 -9.57 21.21
N ASN A 175 18.71 -9.79 21.90
CA ASN A 175 18.70 -10.41 23.23
C ASN A 175 17.53 -11.39 23.38
N ALA A 176 17.83 -12.69 23.31
CA ALA A 176 16.82 -13.75 23.41
C ALA A 176 16.07 -13.78 24.75
N MET A 177 16.70 -13.36 25.85
CA MET A 177 16.04 -13.28 27.15
C MET A 177 15.00 -12.16 27.15
N LEU A 178 15.38 -10.99 26.63
CA LEU A 178 14.47 -9.87 26.44
C LEU A 178 13.34 -10.23 25.47
N ALA A 179 13.64 -10.88 24.33
CA ALA A 179 12.61 -11.35 23.40
C ALA A 179 11.55 -12.21 24.07
N ASN A 180 11.98 -13.16 24.93
CA ASN A 180 11.06 -13.98 25.68
C ASN A 180 10.22 -13.14 26.67
N GLU A 181 10.82 -12.17 27.35
CA GLU A 181 10.11 -11.25 28.25
C GLU A 181 9.06 -10.41 27.53
N LEU A 182 9.36 -9.90 26.32
CA LEU A 182 8.43 -9.14 25.49
C LEU A 182 7.21 -9.99 25.11
N ILE A 183 7.45 -11.23 24.66
CA ILE A 183 6.38 -12.19 24.35
C ILE A 183 5.53 -12.49 25.58
N GLN A 184 6.15 -12.76 26.74
CA GLN A 184 5.40 -13.01 27.97
C GLN A 184 4.57 -11.79 28.39
N THR A 185 5.12 -10.58 28.26
CA THR A 185 4.40 -9.33 28.56
C THR A 185 3.16 -9.19 27.67
N TYR A 186 3.30 -9.42 26.37
CA TYR A 186 2.19 -9.42 25.44
C TYR A 186 1.14 -10.49 25.78
N LEU A 187 1.56 -11.75 26.02
CA LEU A 187 0.64 -12.85 26.33
C LEU A 187 -0.12 -12.65 27.66
N HIS A 188 0.50 -12.01 28.65
CA HIS A 188 -0.11 -11.81 29.97
C HIS A 188 -0.94 -10.54 30.09
N THR A 189 -0.56 -9.47 29.38
CA THR A 189 -1.12 -8.12 29.62
C THR A 189 -1.56 -7.40 28.36
N ALA A 190 -1.41 -8.00 27.17
CA ALA A 190 -1.69 -7.36 25.88
C ALA A 190 -0.97 -6.00 25.75
N SER A 191 0.25 -5.92 26.26
CA SER A 191 1.05 -4.68 26.28
C SER A 191 2.50 -4.94 25.85
N GLY A 192 3.24 -3.84 25.70
CA GLY A 192 4.65 -3.86 25.30
C GLY A 192 4.85 -3.76 23.78
N PRO A 193 6.11 -3.78 23.32
CA PRO A 193 6.46 -3.62 21.90
C PRO A 193 5.75 -4.58 20.93
N ASP A 194 5.42 -5.79 21.36
CA ASP A 194 4.72 -6.78 20.52
C ASP A 194 3.21 -6.48 20.35
N SER A 195 2.66 -5.51 21.10
CA SER A 195 1.27 -5.05 20.95
C SER A 195 1.08 -3.99 19.85
N ILE A 196 2.14 -3.62 19.13
CA ILE A 196 2.12 -2.63 18.03
C ILE A 196 2.88 -3.16 16.80
N PHE A 197 2.67 -2.59 15.62
CA PHE A 197 3.28 -3.11 14.37
C PHE A 197 4.55 -2.36 13.90
N GLY A 198 4.94 -1.28 14.57
CA GLY A 198 6.11 -0.46 14.23
C GLY A 198 5.87 1.01 14.48
N PRO A 199 5.51 1.81 13.46
CA PRO A 199 5.36 3.25 13.62
C PRO A 199 4.02 3.59 14.28
N ASP A 200 4.08 4.34 15.37
CA ASP A 200 2.93 4.79 16.19
C ASP A 200 2.71 6.31 16.11
N TYR A 201 3.70 7.05 15.62
CA TYR A 201 3.66 8.49 15.40
C TYR A 201 3.87 8.77 13.92
N TYR A 202 3.00 9.58 13.29
CA TYR A 202 3.18 10.00 11.90
C TYR A 202 3.31 11.52 11.81
N GLY A 203 3.76 12.00 10.66
CA GLY A 203 3.72 13.41 10.31
C GLY A 203 3.42 13.64 8.84
N PHE A 204 2.70 14.72 8.55
CA PHE A 204 2.55 15.24 7.20
C PHE A 204 3.06 16.67 7.15
N GLU A 205 3.88 16.96 6.16
CA GLU A 205 4.54 18.26 6.01
C GLU A 205 4.42 18.77 4.58
N LYS A 206 4.25 20.08 4.43
CA LYS A 206 4.60 20.79 3.21
C LYS A 206 6.10 20.99 3.21
N LEU A 207 6.79 20.68 2.12
CA LEU A 207 8.24 20.82 2.06
C LEU A 207 8.62 22.24 2.51
N PRO A 208 9.42 22.41 3.59
CA PRO A 208 9.72 23.73 4.11
C PRO A 208 10.78 24.42 3.25
N GLU A 209 10.89 25.75 3.37
CA GLU A 209 12.01 26.48 2.79
C GLU A 209 13.33 26.15 3.54
N PRO A 210 14.49 26.17 2.86
CA PRO A 210 14.70 26.49 1.44
C PRO A 210 14.48 25.29 0.49
N TYR A 211 14.09 24.13 1.01
CA TYR A 211 13.99 22.89 0.24
C TYR A 211 12.93 22.98 -0.86
N ARG A 212 11.81 23.65 -0.59
CA ARG A 212 10.72 23.82 -1.55
C ARG A 212 11.07 24.71 -2.72
N SER A 213 11.68 25.88 -2.48
CA SER A 213 12.11 26.76 -3.57
C SER A 213 13.23 26.17 -4.45
N SER A 214 13.91 25.14 -3.98
CA SER A 214 14.92 24.42 -4.77
C SER A 214 14.36 23.42 -5.79
N LEU A 215 13.05 23.15 -5.75
CA LEU A 215 12.39 22.29 -6.75
C LEU A 215 12.33 22.97 -8.12
N SER A 216 12.23 22.18 -9.19
CA SER A 216 12.08 22.72 -10.54
C SER A 216 10.73 23.45 -10.69
N ASN A 217 10.67 24.44 -11.59
CA ASN A 217 9.42 25.15 -11.90
C ASN A 217 8.31 24.19 -12.37
N GLU A 218 8.67 23.11 -13.07
CA GLU A 218 7.72 22.07 -13.49
C GLU A 218 7.14 21.32 -12.28
N THR A 219 7.99 20.89 -11.34
CA THR A 219 7.56 20.22 -10.11
C THR A 219 6.68 21.15 -9.27
N LEU A 220 7.06 22.42 -9.13
CA LEU A 220 6.26 23.41 -8.41
C LEU A 220 4.89 23.63 -9.07
N ALA A 221 4.84 23.69 -10.40
CA ALA A 221 3.58 23.79 -11.14
C ALA A 221 2.69 22.56 -10.96
N GLN A 222 3.27 21.35 -10.95
CA GLN A 222 2.52 20.11 -10.66
C GLN A 222 1.99 20.09 -9.22
N LEU A 223 2.82 20.44 -8.23
CA LEU A 223 2.39 20.50 -6.83
C LEU A 223 1.28 21.54 -6.60
N ALA A 224 1.26 22.62 -7.39
CA ALA A 224 0.22 23.63 -7.33
C ALA A 224 -1.16 23.15 -7.85
N THR A 225 -1.23 21.98 -8.49
CA THR A 225 -2.51 21.37 -8.92
C THR A 225 -3.26 20.69 -7.78
N PHE A 226 -2.57 20.35 -6.69
CA PHE A 226 -3.17 19.77 -5.50
C PHE A 226 -3.72 20.87 -4.57
N PRO A 227 -4.71 20.54 -3.71
CA PRO A 227 -5.17 21.44 -2.66
C PRO A 227 -4.02 21.98 -1.79
N SER A 228 -4.20 23.17 -1.21
CA SER A 228 -3.17 23.84 -0.41
C SER A 228 -2.74 23.07 0.84
N ASP A 229 -3.63 22.21 1.36
CA ASP A 229 -3.42 21.33 2.51
C ASP A 229 -2.96 19.91 2.14
N TRP A 230 -2.78 19.62 0.85
CA TRP A 230 -2.24 18.33 0.39
C TRP A 230 -0.78 18.18 0.84
N PRO A 231 -0.39 17.09 1.51
CA PRO A 231 0.94 16.95 2.05
C PRO A 231 1.93 16.62 0.94
N GLU A 232 3.17 17.08 1.10
CA GLU A 232 4.25 16.82 0.16
C GLU A 232 5.25 15.80 0.70
N ILE A 233 5.29 15.67 2.03
CA ILE A 233 6.07 14.65 2.75
C ILE A 233 5.14 13.95 3.75
N GLU A 234 5.24 12.63 3.78
CA GLU A 234 4.78 11.79 4.87
C GLU A 234 6.01 11.31 5.65
N TRP A 235 5.96 11.46 6.97
CA TRP A 235 6.97 11.04 7.91
C TRP A 235 6.48 9.79 8.63
N LEU A 236 7.19 8.67 8.43
CA LEU A 236 6.90 7.38 9.08
C LEU A 236 8.09 6.97 9.97
N PRO A 237 8.26 7.59 11.16
CA PRO A 237 9.29 7.18 12.10
C PRO A 237 8.99 5.77 12.63
N ASN A 238 9.95 4.89 12.51
CA ASN A 238 9.84 3.51 12.94
C ASN A 238 11.03 3.15 13.85
N GLY A 239 10.74 2.62 15.04
CA GLY A 239 11.74 2.14 15.98
C GLY A 239 12.20 0.73 15.64
N ALA A 240 12.82 0.55 14.48
CA ALA A 240 13.42 -0.70 14.02
C ALA A 240 14.48 -0.41 12.94
N TYR A 241 15.30 -1.41 12.61
CA TYR A 241 16.13 -1.36 11.40
C TYR A 241 15.27 -1.80 10.20
N ASN A 242 14.72 -0.86 9.45
CA ASN A 242 13.73 -1.23 8.43
C ASN A 242 14.29 -1.82 7.12
N GLY A 243 15.62 -1.92 6.97
CA GLY A 243 16.31 -2.83 6.03
C GLY A 243 15.62 -3.07 4.67
N TYR A 244 15.42 -4.35 4.33
CA TYR A 244 14.72 -4.82 3.11
C TYR A 244 13.27 -5.31 3.38
N GLU A 245 12.62 -4.88 4.48
CA GLU A 245 11.35 -5.42 5.01
C GLU A 245 11.31 -6.97 5.18
N HIS A 246 12.47 -7.63 5.16
CA HIS A 246 12.57 -9.08 5.29
C HIS A 246 12.56 -9.50 6.76
N ASN A 247 11.36 -9.49 7.36
CA ASN A 247 11.10 -9.93 8.74
C ASN A 247 12.01 -9.23 9.76
N LYS A 248 11.44 -8.32 10.56
CA LYS A 248 12.16 -7.58 11.61
C LYS A 248 12.97 -8.48 12.56
N GLN A 249 12.58 -9.75 12.76
CA GLN A 249 13.34 -10.71 13.57
C GLN A 249 14.66 -11.18 12.93
N THR A 250 14.80 -11.05 11.61
CA THR A 250 15.96 -11.54 10.83
C THR A 250 16.72 -10.45 10.09
N ALA A 251 16.09 -9.31 9.80
CA ALA A 251 16.70 -8.19 9.08
C ALA A 251 17.53 -7.26 9.96
N ASP A 252 17.20 -7.13 11.25
CA ASP A 252 17.90 -6.22 12.15
C ASP A 252 19.37 -6.65 12.37
N PRO A 253 20.34 -5.71 12.30
CA PRO A 253 21.73 -6.00 12.59
C PRO A 253 21.89 -6.60 13.98
N LYS A 254 22.61 -7.72 14.05
CA LYS A 254 22.91 -8.45 15.28
C LYS A 254 24.19 -7.96 15.95
N ASP A 255 24.36 -6.64 16.00
CA ASP A 255 25.56 -5.97 16.50
C ASP A 255 25.38 -5.35 17.90
N GLY A 256 24.23 -5.62 18.54
CA GLY A 256 23.91 -5.13 19.88
C GLY A 256 23.41 -3.69 19.91
N LYS A 257 23.21 -3.03 18.76
CA LYS A 257 22.66 -1.66 18.69
C LYS A 257 21.14 -1.66 18.51
N ASN A 258 20.54 -0.52 18.84
CA ASN A 258 19.15 -0.21 18.51
C ASN A 258 19.11 0.71 17.29
N TYR A 259 18.04 0.65 16.49
CA TYR A 259 17.94 1.42 15.26
C TYR A 259 16.59 2.11 15.12
N GLY A 260 16.63 3.33 14.59
CA GLY A 260 15.45 4.05 14.12
C GLY A 260 15.56 4.34 12.63
N THR A 261 14.42 4.27 11.93
CA THR A 261 14.29 4.60 10.51
C THR A 261 13.29 5.74 10.33
N LEU A 262 13.65 6.72 9.51
CA LEU A 262 12.72 7.70 8.93
C LEU A 262 12.52 7.33 7.47
N LEU A 263 11.27 7.24 7.03
CA LEU A 263 10.90 7.01 5.63
C LEU A 263 10.24 8.28 5.05
N GLU A 264 10.60 8.65 3.82
CA GLU A 264 10.23 9.92 3.17
C GLU A 264 10.25 9.88 1.62
N LEU A 265 10.04 11.04 0.97
CA LEU A 265 9.83 11.16 -0.49
C LEU A 265 10.78 12.18 -1.15
N VAL A 266 11.67 11.73 -2.06
CA VAL A 266 12.51 12.57 -2.95
C VAL A 266 13.68 13.33 -2.27
N LEU A 267 14.72 13.65 -3.04
CA LEU A 267 15.99 14.31 -2.65
C LEU A 267 15.86 15.42 -1.58
N GLN A 268 14.87 16.30 -1.75
CA GLN A 268 14.70 17.42 -0.83
C GLN A 268 14.13 16.98 0.52
N ALA A 269 13.24 15.97 0.54
CA ALA A 269 12.84 15.35 1.79
C ALA A 269 13.99 14.55 2.42
N PHE A 270 14.84 13.92 1.61
CA PHE A 270 16.05 13.23 2.11
C PHE A 270 16.99 14.20 2.84
N LYS A 271 17.27 15.37 2.25
CA LYS A 271 18.04 16.43 2.93
C LYS A 271 17.35 16.96 4.19
N ARG A 272 16.03 17.10 4.14
CA ARG A 272 15.22 17.48 5.31
C ARG A 272 15.28 16.42 6.41
N SER A 273 15.30 15.13 6.05
CA SER A 273 15.39 13.98 6.96
C SER A 273 16.70 14.00 7.74
N ARG A 274 17.84 14.25 7.08
CA ARG A 274 19.12 14.47 7.76
C ARG A 274 19.09 15.62 8.75
N ALA A 275 18.40 16.71 8.43
CA ALA A 275 18.22 17.81 9.38
C ALA A 275 17.36 17.41 10.60
N VAL A 276 16.38 16.52 10.43
CA VAL A 276 15.60 15.95 11.55
C VAL A 276 16.47 15.03 12.41
N TRP A 277 17.27 14.15 11.80
CA TRP A 277 18.21 13.29 12.52
C TRP A 277 19.24 14.09 13.31
N GLN A 278 19.77 15.18 12.75
CA GLN A 278 20.70 16.05 13.48
C GLN A 278 20.09 16.58 14.78
N VAL A 279 18.80 16.94 14.80
CA VAL A 279 18.12 17.34 16.03
C VAL A 279 18.10 16.19 17.04
N LEU A 280 17.87 14.95 16.61
CA LEU A 280 17.91 13.78 17.49
C LEU A 280 19.32 13.49 18.03
N VAL A 281 20.36 13.73 17.22
CA VAL A 281 21.77 13.67 17.67
C VAL A 281 22.04 14.74 18.73
N ASP A 282 21.62 15.99 18.48
CA ASP A 282 21.82 17.10 19.42
C ASP A 282 21.08 16.88 20.75
N LEU A 283 19.96 16.15 20.71
CA LEU A 283 19.20 15.70 21.89
C LEU A 283 19.81 14.48 22.59
N GLY A 284 20.87 13.88 22.04
CA GLY A 284 21.52 12.69 22.58
C GLY A 284 20.72 11.39 22.39
N VAL A 285 19.80 11.36 21.43
CA VAL A 285 18.92 10.21 21.14
C VAL A 285 19.50 9.32 20.02
N ALA A 286 20.16 9.91 19.04
CA ALA A 286 20.71 9.22 17.88
C ALA A 286 22.25 9.29 17.81
N ASP A 287 22.87 8.29 17.18
CA ASP A 287 24.31 8.28 16.90
C ASP A 287 24.67 9.40 15.91
N PRO A 288 25.76 10.16 16.14
CA PRO A 288 26.21 11.21 15.23
C PRO A 288 26.64 10.69 13.85
N VAL A 289 26.88 9.38 13.70
CA VAL A 289 27.22 8.76 12.43
C VAL A 289 25.99 8.10 11.82
N GLU A 290 25.53 8.66 10.68
CA GLU A 290 24.47 8.06 9.86
C GLU A 290 24.86 6.62 9.47
N ALA A 291 23.97 5.67 9.74
CA ALA A 291 24.23 4.27 9.40
C ALA A 291 23.96 4.01 7.91
N LEU A 292 22.90 4.63 7.36
CA LEU A 292 22.48 4.47 5.98
C LEU A 292 21.87 5.78 5.42
N PRO A 293 22.28 6.22 4.20
CA PRO A 293 23.31 5.64 3.32
C PRO A 293 24.75 5.74 3.87
N GLY A 294 24.94 6.57 4.90
CA GLY A 294 26.20 6.72 5.59
C GLY A 294 27.07 7.87 5.04
N PRO A 295 28.25 8.08 5.63
CA PRO A 295 29.04 9.29 5.44
C PRO A 295 29.58 9.47 4.01
N SER A 296 29.60 8.42 3.18
CA SER A 296 30.07 8.48 1.79
C SER A 296 29.09 9.14 0.82
N VAL A 297 27.83 9.34 1.20
CA VAL A 297 26.79 9.95 0.35
C VAL A 297 26.50 11.35 0.86
N GLN A 298 27.08 12.39 0.24
CA GLN A 298 26.97 13.78 0.71
C GLN A 298 26.45 14.75 -0.35
N THR A 299 26.87 14.59 -1.61
CA THR A 299 26.49 15.52 -2.68
C THR A 299 25.11 15.18 -3.27
N ASP A 300 24.47 16.15 -3.91
CA ASP A 300 23.19 15.94 -4.61
C ASP A 300 23.28 14.84 -5.64
N GLU A 301 24.40 14.73 -6.35
CA GLU A 301 24.65 13.67 -7.33
C GLU A 301 24.75 12.30 -6.65
N GLN A 302 25.46 12.19 -5.53
CA GLN A 302 25.54 10.95 -4.76
C GLN A 302 24.19 10.57 -4.15
N ILE A 303 23.41 11.53 -3.65
CA ILE A 303 22.08 11.26 -3.10
C ILE A 303 21.11 10.87 -4.21
N MET A 304 21.16 11.55 -5.37
CA MET A 304 20.35 11.19 -6.53
C MET A 304 20.75 9.85 -7.13
N GLN A 305 22.04 9.51 -7.09
CA GLN A 305 22.51 8.18 -7.46
C GLN A 305 22.00 7.14 -6.46
N TYR A 306 22.10 7.39 -5.16
CA TYR A 306 21.55 6.51 -4.12
C TYR A 306 20.04 6.29 -4.29
N ILE A 307 19.27 7.37 -4.47
CA ILE A 307 17.81 7.31 -4.73
C ILE A 307 17.53 6.64 -6.09
N GLY A 308 18.30 6.94 -7.13
CA GLY A 308 18.11 6.41 -8.47
C GLY A 308 18.40 4.92 -8.58
N GLU A 309 19.50 4.46 -7.97
CA GLU A 309 19.84 3.04 -7.82
C GLU A 309 18.72 2.32 -7.07
N ALA A 310 18.21 2.93 -6.00
CA ALA A 310 17.04 2.43 -5.31
C ALA A 310 15.82 2.25 -6.24
N MET A 311 15.47 3.29 -7.01
CA MET A 311 14.23 3.36 -7.80
C MET A 311 14.23 2.38 -8.99
N ILE A 312 15.41 2.06 -9.53
CA ILE A 312 15.58 1.17 -10.69
C ILE A 312 15.47 -0.30 -10.28
N THR A 313 15.80 -0.65 -9.04
CA THR A 313 16.02 -2.03 -8.61
C THR A 313 14.86 -2.58 -7.79
N GLY A 314 13.61 -2.40 -8.20
CA GLY A 314 12.42 -2.93 -7.48
C GLY A 314 12.43 -4.45 -7.14
N THR A 315 13.53 -5.15 -7.41
CA THR A 315 14.01 -6.37 -6.75
C THR A 315 15.53 -6.28 -6.52
N ARG A 316 15.94 -6.52 -5.27
CA ARG A 316 17.25 -7.04 -4.79
C ARG A 316 18.47 -6.60 -5.61
N LEU A 317 19.08 -5.48 -5.21
CA LEU A 317 20.52 -5.25 -5.44
C LEU A 317 21.23 -5.25 -4.08
N GLU A 318 21.86 -6.38 -3.76
CA GLU A 318 22.92 -6.45 -2.75
C GLU A 318 24.11 -5.65 -3.29
N ILE A 319 24.09 -4.32 -3.14
CA ILE A 319 25.31 -3.53 -3.27
C ILE A 319 26.11 -3.84 -2.02
N SER A 320 27.10 -4.72 -2.14
CA SER A 320 28.09 -4.96 -1.09
C SER A 320 28.98 -3.71 -0.96
N THR A 321 28.47 -2.72 -0.24
CA THR A 321 29.34 -1.73 0.37
C THR A 321 30.16 -2.44 1.45
N ALA A 322 31.40 -2.02 1.69
CA ALA A 322 32.29 -2.61 2.70
C ALA A 322 31.72 -2.56 4.14
N SER A 323 30.57 -1.89 4.34
CA SER A 323 29.79 -1.77 5.57
C SER A 323 28.48 -2.58 5.59
N GLY A 324 28.14 -3.33 4.53
CA GLY A 324 26.91 -4.17 4.48
C GLY A 324 25.60 -3.36 4.43
N ALA A 325 25.66 -2.11 4.01
CA ALA A 325 24.56 -1.17 4.10
C ALA A 325 23.72 -1.18 2.81
N ALA A 326 22.44 -1.56 2.92
CA ALA A 326 21.49 -1.69 1.82
C ALA A 326 20.48 -0.54 1.73
N ILE A 327 19.98 -0.32 0.52
CA ILE A 327 19.08 0.76 0.12
C ILE A 327 17.62 0.43 0.49
N VAL A 328 16.88 1.37 1.11
CA VAL A 328 15.45 1.23 1.42
C VAL A 328 14.62 1.96 0.37
N LEU A 329 14.04 1.21 -0.58
CA LEU A 329 12.92 1.67 -1.40
C LEU A 329 11.90 0.54 -1.52
N GLU A 330 10.69 0.79 -1.04
CA GLU A 330 9.71 -0.27 -0.80
C GLU A 330 8.29 0.13 -1.13
N SER A 331 7.53 -0.84 -1.63
CA SER A 331 6.08 -0.68 -1.75
C SER A 331 5.46 -0.71 -0.38
N VAL A 332 4.80 0.38 0.03
CA VAL A 332 3.91 0.35 1.22
C VAL A 332 2.53 -0.27 0.90
N TYR A 333 2.41 -1.00 -0.22
CA TYR A 333 1.25 -1.82 -0.58
C TYR A 333 -0.06 -1.03 -0.81
N HIS A 334 0.04 0.19 -1.37
CA HIS A 334 -1.09 1.10 -1.61
C HIS A 334 -1.63 1.11 -3.06
N ALA A 335 -1.44 0.03 -3.79
CA ALA A 335 -1.87 -0.05 -5.18
C ALA A 335 -3.37 0.29 -5.33
N SER A 336 -3.70 1.19 -6.26
CA SER A 336 -5.06 1.69 -6.48
C SER A 336 -5.29 2.23 -7.89
N GLY A 337 -6.55 2.55 -8.22
CA GLY A 337 -6.96 3.31 -9.40
C GLY A 337 -7.05 2.59 -10.74
N THR A 338 -6.74 1.29 -10.79
CA THR A 338 -6.78 0.48 -12.01
C THR A 338 -8.18 0.24 -12.59
N ASN A 339 -9.24 0.61 -11.88
CA ASN A 339 -10.64 0.65 -12.34
C ASN A 339 -11.27 2.00 -11.96
N LYS A 340 -10.56 3.10 -12.22
CA LYS A 340 -10.91 4.47 -11.89
C LYS A 340 -12.42 4.78 -11.92
N MET A 341 -12.93 5.26 -10.79
CA MET A 341 -14.25 5.90 -10.71
C MET A 341 -14.24 7.25 -11.43
N GLY A 342 -15.30 7.55 -12.18
CA GLY A 342 -15.38 8.83 -12.89
C GLY A 342 -16.75 9.15 -13.44
N CYS A 343 -16.83 10.30 -14.13
CA CYS A 343 -18.03 10.76 -14.81
C CYS A 343 -18.28 9.95 -16.09
N LYS A 344 -19.53 9.85 -16.51
CA LYS A 344 -19.92 9.11 -17.73
C LYS A 344 -19.23 9.58 -19.02
N ASN A 345 -18.76 10.82 -19.08
CA ASN A 345 -18.04 11.39 -20.21
C ASN A 345 -16.51 11.23 -20.13
N ASP A 346 -15.99 10.73 -19.01
CA ASP A 346 -14.58 10.36 -18.87
C ASP A 346 -14.37 9.01 -19.57
N THR A 347 -13.67 9.03 -20.71
CA THR A 347 -13.39 7.85 -21.53
C THR A 347 -12.48 6.84 -20.83
N MET A 348 -11.82 7.24 -19.73
CA MET A 348 -10.97 6.40 -18.90
C MET A 348 -11.65 5.90 -17.63
N ALA A 349 -12.89 6.33 -17.35
CA ALA A 349 -13.64 5.84 -16.20
C ALA A 349 -14.14 4.40 -16.43
N VAL A 350 -14.01 3.57 -15.40
CA VAL A 350 -14.46 2.17 -15.41
C VAL A 350 -15.74 2.00 -14.61
N VAL A 351 -15.85 2.71 -13.48
CA VAL A 351 -17.04 2.68 -12.62
C VAL A 351 -17.64 4.06 -12.38
N ASP A 352 -18.95 4.10 -12.12
CA ASP A 352 -19.65 5.30 -11.70
C ASP A 352 -19.50 5.59 -10.19
N SER A 353 -20.13 6.66 -9.71
CA SER A 353 -20.12 7.07 -8.29
C SER A 353 -20.80 6.09 -7.33
N ASN A 354 -21.49 5.08 -7.87
CA ASN A 354 -22.09 3.98 -7.13
C ASN A 354 -21.31 2.67 -7.36
N ALA A 355 -20.09 2.75 -7.89
CA ALA A 355 -19.23 1.61 -8.15
C ALA A 355 -19.73 0.64 -9.24
N PHE A 356 -20.77 0.98 -10.01
CA PHE A 356 -21.22 0.14 -11.12
C PHE A 356 -20.28 0.23 -12.30
N VAL A 357 -19.95 -0.91 -12.90
CA VAL A 357 -19.11 -0.98 -14.09
C VAL A 357 -19.89 -0.48 -15.31
N PHE A 358 -19.36 0.54 -15.98
CA PHE A 358 -20.02 1.14 -17.14
C PHE A 358 -20.29 0.10 -18.24
N GLY A 359 -21.45 0.20 -18.88
CA GLY A 359 -21.85 -0.71 -19.97
C GLY A 359 -22.26 -2.12 -19.52
N THR A 360 -22.33 -2.38 -18.22
CA THR A 360 -22.81 -3.65 -17.65
C THR A 360 -24.04 -3.45 -16.77
N LYS A 361 -24.69 -4.55 -16.40
CA LYS A 361 -25.73 -4.60 -15.36
C LYS A 361 -25.32 -5.57 -14.26
N ASN A 362 -25.77 -5.32 -13.04
CA ASN A 362 -25.52 -6.19 -11.87
C ASN A 362 -24.03 -6.42 -11.53
N LEU A 363 -23.13 -5.51 -11.89
CA LEU A 363 -21.70 -5.64 -11.63
C LEU A 363 -21.12 -4.38 -11.00
N ARG A 364 -20.45 -4.54 -9.85
CA ARG A 364 -19.71 -3.46 -9.18
C ARG A 364 -18.26 -3.81 -8.96
N VAL A 365 -17.41 -2.80 -8.83
CA VAL A 365 -16.03 -2.93 -8.32
C VAL A 365 -15.91 -2.11 -7.03
N VAL A 366 -15.73 -2.79 -5.91
CA VAL A 366 -15.69 -2.20 -4.56
C VAL A 366 -14.38 -2.62 -3.89
N ASP A 367 -13.30 -1.94 -4.28
CA ASP A 367 -11.97 -2.02 -3.68
C ASP A 367 -11.14 -0.80 -4.13
N ALA A 368 -9.86 -0.76 -3.74
CA ALA A 368 -8.94 0.34 -4.07
C ALA A 368 -8.74 0.56 -5.59
N SER A 369 -9.02 -0.42 -6.46
CA SER A 369 -8.95 -0.22 -7.90
C SER A 369 -9.93 0.86 -8.37
N ALA A 370 -11.06 1.03 -7.68
CA ALA A 370 -12.07 2.02 -8.02
C ALA A 370 -11.68 3.47 -7.68
N PHE A 371 -10.59 3.69 -6.93
CA PHE A 371 -10.23 5.04 -6.53
C PHE A 371 -9.87 5.92 -7.74
N PRO A 372 -10.35 7.17 -7.83
CA PRO A 372 -9.97 8.06 -8.92
C PRO A 372 -8.52 8.56 -8.82
N PHE A 373 -8.00 8.59 -7.59
CA PHE A 373 -6.62 8.91 -7.21
C PHE A 373 -6.35 8.27 -5.84
N LEU A 374 -5.09 8.02 -5.51
CA LEU A 374 -4.70 7.57 -4.17
C LEU A 374 -4.69 8.78 -3.22
N PRO A 375 -5.52 8.82 -2.16
CA PRO A 375 -5.43 9.87 -1.15
C PRO A 375 -4.11 9.75 -0.35
N PRO A 376 -3.64 10.83 0.28
CA PRO A 376 -2.47 10.78 1.16
C PRO A 376 -2.67 9.83 2.33
N GLY A 377 -1.59 9.14 2.72
CA GLY A 377 -1.58 8.17 3.82
C GLY A 377 -2.04 6.76 3.43
N HIS A 378 -2.22 5.92 4.45
CA HIS A 378 -2.56 4.50 4.29
C HIS A 378 -4.05 4.31 3.91
N PRO A 379 -4.39 3.62 2.80
CA PRO A 379 -5.73 3.65 2.22
C PRO A 379 -6.74 2.73 2.91
N GLN A 380 -6.35 1.95 3.91
CA GLN A 380 -7.23 0.93 4.51
C GLN A 380 -8.54 1.51 5.04
N SER A 381 -8.48 2.64 5.77
CA SER A 381 -9.68 3.32 6.28
C SER A 381 -10.56 3.85 5.15
N THR A 382 -9.97 4.40 4.10
CA THR A 382 -10.68 4.86 2.89
C THR A 382 -11.37 3.70 2.17
N ILE A 383 -10.72 2.53 2.09
CA ILE A 383 -11.31 1.32 1.50
C ILE A 383 -12.53 0.88 2.31
N TYR A 384 -12.44 0.88 3.65
CA TYR A 384 -13.57 0.54 4.51
C TYR A 384 -14.70 1.56 4.39
N ALA A 385 -14.41 2.85 4.41
CA ALA A 385 -15.42 3.90 4.23
C ALA A 385 -16.14 3.79 2.88
N PHE A 386 -15.40 3.48 1.81
CA PHE A 386 -15.97 3.22 0.50
C PHE A 386 -16.87 1.97 0.49
N ALA A 387 -16.37 0.85 1.04
CA ALA A 387 -17.11 -0.40 1.10
C ALA A 387 -18.41 -0.27 1.92
N GLU A 388 -18.35 0.37 3.10
CA GLU A 388 -19.51 0.62 3.97
C GLU A 388 -20.56 1.50 3.27
N LYS A 389 -20.12 2.55 2.56
CA LYS A 389 -21.03 3.40 1.78
C LYS A 389 -21.77 2.61 0.71
N ILE A 390 -21.09 1.75 -0.04
CA ILE A 390 -21.71 0.92 -1.08
C ILE A 390 -22.60 -0.17 -0.45
N ALA A 391 -22.17 -0.77 0.66
CA ALA A 391 -22.97 -1.75 1.39
C ALA A 391 -24.29 -1.16 1.90
N ASP A 392 -24.27 0.04 2.50
CA ASP A 392 -25.47 0.75 2.95
C ASP A 392 -26.43 1.04 1.78
N GLN A 393 -25.92 1.47 0.62
CA GLN A 393 -26.73 1.67 -0.58
C GLN A 393 -27.43 0.38 -1.05
N ILE A 394 -26.70 -0.75 -1.04
CA ILE A 394 -27.24 -2.06 -1.43
C ILE A 394 -28.32 -2.52 -0.43
N VAL A 395 -28.07 -2.38 0.87
CA VAL A 395 -29.00 -2.80 1.93
C VAL A 395 -30.31 -1.99 1.87
N ARG A 396 -30.22 -0.68 1.63
CA ARG A 396 -31.40 0.19 1.51
C ARG A 396 -32.14 0.03 0.17
N GLY A 397 -31.60 -0.74 -0.77
CA GLY A 397 -32.19 -0.93 -2.10
C GLY A 397 -32.28 0.35 -2.93
N VAL A 398 -31.42 1.34 -2.64
CA VAL A 398 -31.54 2.70 -3.19
C VAL A 398 -31.18 2.74 -4.68
N LEU A 399 -30.45 1.74 -5.20
CA LEU A 399 -30.00 1.68 -6.59
C LEU A 399 -29.93 0.24 -7.11
N THR A 400 -30.79 -0.11 -8.07
CA THR A 400 -30.65 -1.30 -8.92
C THR A 400 -30.14 -0.87 -10.30
N GLY A 401 -28.97 -1.36 -10.71
CA GLY A 401 -28.31 -1.01 -11.98
C GLY A 401 -28.66 -1.91 -13.16
#